data_AF-X1W388-F1
#
_entry.id   AF-X1W388-F1
#
_cell.length_a   1.000
_cell.length_b   1.000
_cell.length_c   1.000
_cell.angle_alpha   90.00
_cell.angle_beta   90.00
_cell.angle_gamma   90.00
#
_symmetry.space_group_name_H-M   'P 1'
#
loop_
_entity.id
_entity.type
_entity.pdbx_description
1 polymer ?
#
loop_
_entity_poly.entity_id
_entity_poly.type
_entity_poly.pdbx_seq_one_letter_code
_entity_poly.pdbx_strand_id
1 'polypeptide(L)'
;MIADIEARGGDAEELKKTRAQIADSKWLAKHPKPPGEEEYIEAMRQQAVIERGKDLECMICHQKFDHLLSGTCEVCWREWMLGAKPRD
;
A
#
# COMPACT_ATOMS: atom_id res chain seq x y z
N MET A 1 -20.10 9.32 8.22
CA MET A 1 -21.06 9.90 7.23
C MET A 1 -21.86 8.82 6.50
N ILE A 2 -21.28 7.98 5.62
CA ILE A 2 -22.02 6.83 5.04
C ILE A 2 -22.30 5.77 6.12
N ALA A 3 -21.30 5.43 6.93
CA ALA A 3 -21.45 4.45 8.02
C ALA A 3 -22.52 4.83 9.05
N ASP A 4 -22.74 6.13 9.29
CA ASP A 4 -23.79 6.63 10.18
C ASP A 4 -25.21 6.52 9.58
N ILE A 5 -25.32 6.63 8.25
CA ILE A 5 -26.59 6.47 7.52
C ILE A 5 -26.97 4.99 7.46
N GLU A 6 -26.00 4.11 7.18
CA GLU A 6 -26.19 2.66 7.15
C GLU A 6 -26.55 2.11 8.55
N ALA A 7 -25.90 2.61 9.61
CA ALA A 7 -26.17 2.18 10.99
C ALA A 7 -27.53 2.63 11.56
N ARG A 8 -28.14 3.67 11.00
CA ARG A 8 -29.44 4.19 11.44
C ARG A 8 -30.63 3.67 10.62
N GLY A 9 -30.38 2.84 9.61
CA GLY A 9 -31.42 2.39 8.67
C GLY A 9 -31.94 3.52 7.77
N GLY A 10 -31.05 4.43 7.37
CA GLY A 10 -31.40 5.58 6.51
C GLY A 10 -31.88 5.18 5.11
N ASP A 11 -32.62 6.08 4.48
CA ASP A 11 -33.25 5.87 3.16
C ASP A 11 -32.21 5.53 2.08
N ALA A 12 -32.49 4.49 1.30
CA ALA A 12 -31.63 4.00 0.23
C ALA A 12 -31.37 5.09 -0.83
N GLU A 13 -32.33 6.01 -1.04
CA GLU A 13 -32.16 7.13 -1.98
C GLU A 13 -31.21 8.20 -1.44
N GLU A 14 -31.23 8.49 -0.13
CA GLU A 14 -30.22 9.36 0.49
C GLU A 14 -28.83 8.74 0.38
N LEU A 15 -28.71 7.43 0.57
CA LEU A 15 -27.44 6.71 0.46
C LEU A 15 -26.85 6.79 -0.96
N LYS A 16 -27.69 6.59 -1.98
CA LYS A 16 -27.30 6.72 -3.39
C LYS A 16 -26.86 8.14 -3.71
N LYS A 17 -27.60 9.15 -3.23
CA LYS A 17 -27.27 10.56 -3.45
C LYS A 17 -25.95 10.95 -2.77
N THR A 18 -25.71 10.51 -1.53
CA THR A 18 -24.45 10.75 -0.83
C THR A 18 -23.28 10.05 -1.51
N ARG A 19 -23.45 8.80 -1.99
CA ARG A 19 -22.42 8.10 -2.78
C ARG A 19 -22.11 8.80 -4.09
N ALA A 20 -23.13 9.25 -4.83
CA ALA A 20 -22.95 9.99 -6.08
C ALA A 20 -22.23 11.34 -5.84
N GLN A 21 -22.60 12.05 -4.76
CA GLN A 21 -21.92 13.29 -4.38
C GLN A 21 -20.46 13.08 -3.98
N ILE A 22 -20.12 11.98 -3.29
CA ILE A 22 -18.72 11.65 -2.97
C ILE A 22 -17.95 11.31 -4.24
N ALA A 23 -18.54 10.50 -5.14
CA ALA A 23 -17.93 10.13 -6.42
C ALA A 23 -17.67 11.36 -7.32
N ASP A 24 -18.59 12.33 -7.33
CA ASP A 24 -18.52 13.54 -8.15
C ASP A 24 -17.81 14.71 -7.41
N SER A 25 -17.47 14.53 -6.14
CA SER A 25 -16.83 15.58 -5.36
C SER A 25 -15.37 15.73 -5.76
N LYS A 26 -14.94 16.99 -5.92
CA LYS A 26 -13.53 17.41 -5.91
C LYS A 26 -12.79 16.99 -4.63
N TRP A 27 -13.45 16.35 -3.67
CA TRP A 27 -12.84 15.77 -2.47
C TRP A 27 -11.85 14.68 -2.85
N LEU A 28 -12.22 13.75 -3.75
CA LEU A 28 -11.27 12.74 -4.27
C LEU A 28 -10.10 13.37 -5.02
N ALA A 29 -10.30 14.52 -5.66
CA ALA A 29 -9.23 15.28 -6.32
C ALA A 29 -8.30 16.03 -5.36
N LYS A 30 -8.72 16.25 -4.10
CA LYS A 30 -7.90 16.88 -3.05
C LYS A 30 -7.04 15.89 -2.29
N HIS A 31 -7.37 14.60 -2.33
CA HIS A 31 -6.56 13.55 -1.74
C HIS A 31 -5.57 13.04 -2.80
N PRO A 32 -4.26 12.99 -2.48
CA PRO A 32 -3.30 12.41 -3.40
C PRO A 32 -3.72 10.98 -3.69
N LYS A 33 -3.73 10.61 -4.97
CA LYS A 33 -3.93 9.22 -5.35
C LYS A 33 -2.89 8.37 -4.63
N PRO A 34 -3.29 7.24 -4.04
CA PRO A 34 -2.33 6.29 -3.49
C PRO A 34 -1.33 5.92 -4.60
N PRO A 35 -0.02 5.88 -4.27
CA PRO A 35 1.02 5.62 -5.27
C PRO A 35 0.78 4.28 -5.96
N GLY A 36 1.17 4.19 -7.23
CA GLY A 36 1.23 2.90 -7.93
C GLY A 36 2.12 1.90 -7.18
N GLU A 37 2.01 0.61 -7.50
CA GLU A 37 2.86 -0.41 -6.86
C GLU A 37 4.35 -0.12 -7.04
N GLU A 38 4.79 0.26 -8.25
CA GLU A 38 6.20 0.62 -8.49
C GLU A 38 6.62 1.88 -7.74
N GLU A 39 5.80 2.94 -7.77
CA GLU A 39 6.09 4.19 -7.07
C GLU A 39 6.21 3.96 -5.55
N TYR A 40 5.35 3.13 -5.00
CA TYR A 40 5.40 2.72 -3.60
C TYR A 40 6.68 1.93 -3.30
N ILE A 41 7.04 0.98 -4.16
CA ILE A 41 8.25 0.17 -4.01
C ILE A 41 9.52 1.04 -4.10
N GLU A 42 9.61 1.97 -5.04
CA GLU A 42 10.74 2.90 -5.12
C GLU A 42 10.86 3.78 -3.86
N ALA A 43 9.73 4.30 -3.36
CA ALA A 43 9.72 5.11 -2.14
C ALA A 43 10.15 4.32 -0.90
N MET A 44 9.75 3.05 -0.79
CA MET A 44 10.19 2.16 0.29
C MET A 44 11.66 1.77 0.13
N ARG A 45 12.13 1.57 -1.10
CA ARG A 45 13.53 1.19 -1.38
C ARG A 45 14.49 2.29 -0.96
N GLN A 46 14.12 3.56 -1.11
CA GLN A 46 14.90 4.71 -0.66
C GLN A 46 15.08 4.76 0.87
N GLN A 47 14.19 4.11 1.63
CA GLN A 47 14.20 4.04 3.08
C GLN A 47 14.78 2.72 3.61
N ALA A 48 15.02 1.75 2.73
CA ALA A 48 15.51 0.43 3.09
C ALA A 48 17.01 0.46 3.40
N VAL A 49 17.43 -0.36 4.37
CA VAL A 49 18.85 -0.59 4.64
C VAL A 49 19.37 -1.57 3.58
N ILE A 50 20.39 -1.16 2.83
CA ILE A 50 21.04 -2.02 1.84
C ILE A 50 22.29 -2.62 2.47
N GLU A 51 22.25 -3.92 2.74
CA GLU A 51 23.39 -4.69 3.21
C GLU A 51 24.17 -5.20 2.00
N ARG A 52 25.50 -5.10 2.04
CA ARG A 52 26.39 -5.58 0.98
C ARG A 52 27.43 -6.50 1.59
N GLY A 53 27.61 -7.67 1.01
CA GLY A 53 28.51 -8.70 1.53
C GLY A 53 28.50 -9.94 0.66
N LYS A 54 29.44 -10.85 0.87
CA LYS A 54 29.41 -12.15 0.21
C LYS A 54 28.50 -13.10 0.99
N ASP A 55 27.74 -13.91 0.27
CA ASP A 55 26.94 -15.01 0.83
C ASP A 55 25.94 -14.58 1.92
N LEU A 56 25.34 -13.39 1.81
CA LEU A 56 24.30 -12.95 2.73
C LEU A 56 23.04 -13.79 2.56
N GLU A 57 22.50 -14.34 3.64
CA GLU A 57 21.33 -15.21 3.60
C GLU A 57 20.03 -14.43 3.81
N CYS A 58 19.10 -14.55 2.87
CA CYS A 58 17.77 -13.96 3.01
C CYS A 58 17.00 -14.63 4.15
N MET A 59 16.48 -13.85 5.09
CA MET A 59 15.73 -14.36 6.26
C MET A 59 14.39 -15.04 5.93
N ILE A 60 13.90 -14.93 4.68
CA ILE A 60 12.62 -15.50 4.24
C ILE A 60 12.83 -16.77 3.43
N CYS A 61 13.63 -16.71 2.36
CA CYS A 61 13.82 -17.84 1.45
C CYS A 61 15.11 -18.63 1.72
N HIS A 62 15.95 -18.19 2.64
CA HIS A 62 17.22 -18.84 3.02
C HIS A 62 18.23 -19.03 1.87
N GLN A 63 18.02 -18.35 0.74
CA GLN A 63 18.97 -18.32 -0.36
C GLN A 63 20.04 -17.24 -0.11
N LYS A 64 21.21 -17.43 -0.72
CA LYS A 64 22.36 -16.53 -0.59
C LYS A 64 22.38 -15.49 -1.70
N PHE A 65 22.70 -14.24 -1.34
CA PHE A 65 22.76 -13.08 -2.23
C PHE A 65 23.97 -12.20 -1.91
N ASP A 66 24.40 -11.39 -2.88
CA ASP A 66 25.48 -10.41 -2.70
C ASP A 66 25.02 -9.12 -1.98
N HIS A 67 23.71 -8.92 -1.94
CA HIS A 67 23.08 -7.81 -1.24
C HIS A 67 21.71 -8.21 -0.71
N LEU A 68 21.32 -7.59 0.41
CA LEU A 68 20.00 -7.72 0.99
C LEU A 68 19.39 -6.34 1.22
N LEU A 69 18.07 -6.28 1.15
CA LEU A 69 17.23 -5.16 1.55
C LEU A 69 16.60 -5.51 2.90
N SER A 70 17.06 -4.86 3.96
CA SER A 70 16.60 -5.10 5.34
C SER A 70 16.59 -6.60 5.70
N GLY A 71 17.70 -7.30 5.47
CA GLY A 71 17.86 -8.74 5.71
C GLY A 71 17.11 -9.68 4.76
N THR A 72 16.51 -9.17 3.67
CA THR A 72 15.75 -9.99 2.70
C THR A 72 16.22 -9.76 1.27
N CYS A 73 16.03 -10.74 0.38
CA CYS A 73 16.33 -10.57 -1.04
C CYS A 73 15.30 -9.66 -1.72
N GLU A 74 15.63 -9.11 -2.89
CA GLU A 74 14.78 -8.13 -3.58
C GLU A 74 13.35 -8.64 -3.86
N VAL A 75 13.21 -9.93 -4.19
CA VAL A 75 11.90 -10.56 -4.44
C VAL A 75 11.07 -10.63 -3.16
N CYS A 76 11.61 -11.24 -2.09
CA CYS A 76 10.88 -11.38 -0.83
C CYS A 76 10.60 -10.03 -0.18
N TRP A 77 11.54 -9.07 -0.28
CA TRP A 77 11.35 -7.71 0.19
C TRP A 77 10.19 -7.03 -0.53
N ARG A 78 10.12 -7.15 -1.85
CA ARG A 78 9.06 -6.54 -2.67
C ARG A 78 7.69 -7.13 -2.35
N GLU A 79 7.58 -8.45 -2.26
CA GLU A 79 6.32 -9.12 -1.87
C GLU A 79 5.84 -8.66 -0.49
N TRP A 80 6.75 -8.57 0.47
CA TRP A 80 6.44 -8.09 1.81
C TRP A 80 5.99 -6.62 1.81
N MET A 81 6.70 -5.74 1.10
CA MET A 81 6.33 -4.33 0.98
C MET A 81 4.97 -4.15 0.33
N LEU A 82 4.69 -4.83 -0.78
CA LEU A 82 3.38 -4.76 -1.45
C LEU A 82 2.25 -5.26 -0.55
N GLY A 83 2.50 -6.29 0.27
CA GLY A 83 1.53 -6.74 1.27
C GLY A 83 1.24 -5.71 2.37
N ALA A 84 2.19 -4.82 2.67
CA ALA A 84 2.06 -3.74 3.64
C ALA A 84 1.53 -2.42 3.04
N LYS A 85 1.37 -2.34 1.71
CA LYS A 85 0.84 -1.15 1.04
C LYS A 85 -0.58 -0.86 1.55
N PRO A 86 -0.89 0.39 1.94
CA PRO A 86 -2.26 0.79 2.27
C PRO A 86 -3.20 0.47 1.10
N ARG A 87 -4.35 -0.12 1.41
CA ARG A 87 -5.40 -0.40 0.42
C ARG A 87 -6.15 0.90 0.10
N ASP A 88 -6.53 1.03 -1.18
CA ASP A 88 -7.40 2.09 -1.71
C ASP A 88 -8.83 2.01 -1.14
#